data_AF-A0A496A8P4-F1
#
_entry.id   AF-A0A496A8P4-F1
#
_cell.length_a   1.000
_cell.length_b   1.000
_cell.length_c   1.000
_cell.angle_alpha   90.00
_cell.angle_beta   90.00
_cell.angle_gamma   90.00
#
_symmetry.space_group_name_H-M   'P 1'
#
loop_
_entity.id
_entity.type
_entity.pdbx_description
1 polymer ?
#
loop_
_entity_poly.entity_id
_entity_poly.type
_entity_poly.pdbx_seq_one_letter_code
_entity_poly.pdbx_strand_id
1 'polypeptide(L)'
;MTQWLNERTEIKTDMNVEGGAVKLNDANLFKTPLAFMTGHDPGLVRSRKMYGWKYGTGRIDGRLSESEAAGMRRYLVERGGFLVFDDCGVNAPMQAMVRLFLSQMRYVMPEYHVERISNNHEVYNNFYAMAGPPVGFDIFWWGTRPPKRNFLEGISVGEKLAVIVVRRDYMCAMETVSYPTRSVHYSPGVYRFMTNVVMYALTHGSISDYSGYVPESALIQTELPTRPPTAAEVDGFE
;
A
#
# COMPACT_ATOMS: atom_id res chain seq x y z
N MET A 1 -2.18 2.59 10.75
CA MET A 1 -2.39 1.45 9.82
C MET A 1 -2.12 0.10 10.50
N THR A 2 -0.94 -0.12 11.06
CA THR A 2 -0.57 -1.34 11.80
C THR A 2 -1.62 -1.75 12.84
N GLN A 3 -2.03 -0.82 13.71
CA GLN A 3 -3.08 -1.06 14.70
C GLN A 3 -4.41 -1.50 14.04
N TRP A 4 -4.86 -0.78 13.01
CA TRP A 4 -6.09 -1.12 12.27
C TRP A 4 -6.06 -2.53 11.70
N LEU A 5 -4.95 -2.94 11.06
CA LEU A 5 -4.82 -4.28 10.49
C LEU A 5 -4.90 -5.36 11.58
N ASN A 6 -4.20 -5.18 12.70
CA ASN A 6 -4.24 -6.12 13.81
C ASN A 6 -5.62 -6.23 14.49
N GLU A 7 -6.39 -5.14 14.52
CA GLU A 7 -7.72 -5.10 15.16
C GLU A 7 -8.85 -5.56 14.23
N ARG A 8 -8.71 -5.38 12.92
CA ARG A 8 -9.80 -5.55 11.94
C ARG A 8 -9.59 -6.69 10.95
N THR A 9 -8.42 -7.34 10.99
CA THR A 9 -8.05 -8.44 10.08
C THR A 9 -7.25 -9.48 10.83
N GLU A 10 -7.02 -10.63 10.19
CA GLU A 10 -6.11 -11.66 10.72
C GLU A 10 -4.64 -11.37 10.39
N ILE A 11 -4.35 -10.31 9.62
CA ILE A 11 -2.98 -9.91 9.28
C ILE A 11 -2.31 -9.36 10.54
N LYS A 12 -1.22 -9.99 10.95
CA LYS A 12 -0.35 -9.50 12.03
C LYS A 12 0.69 -8.57 11.45
N THR A 13 0.78 -7.37 12.03
CA THR A 13 1.72 -6.34 11.61
C THR A 13 2.41 -5.70 12.81
N ASP A 14 3.68 -5.36 12.67
CA ASP A 14 4.45 -4.61 13.66
C ASP A 14 5.35 -3.56 12.98
N MET A 15 6.04 -2.74 13.78
CA MET A 15 7.00 -1.74 13.30
C MET A 15 8.41 -2.00 13.87
N ASN A 16 8.70 -3.24 14.27
CA ASN A 16 9.93 -3.59 14.97
C ASN A 16 11.14 -3.68 14.04
N VAL A 17 10.92 -3.78 12.73
CA VAL A 17 11.98 -3.87 11.72
C VAL A 17 12.35 -2.47 11.22
N GLU A 18 13.59 -2.05 11.48
CA GLU A 18 14.23 -0.85 10.93
C GLU A 18 13.44 0.47 11.11
N GLY A 19 12.58 0.53 12.13
CA GLY A 19 11.71 1.70 12.37
C GLY A 19 10.68 1.94 11.25
N GLY A 20 10.41 0.94 10.40
CA GLY A 20 9.43 1.02 9.31
C GLY A 20 9.86 1.86 8.11
N ALA A 21 11.15 2.19 7.98
CA ALA A 21 11.68 2.96 6.85
C ALA A 21 12.80 2.19 6.13
N VAL A 22 12.77 2.20 4.79
CA VAL A 22 13.78 1.56 3.95
C VAL A 22 14.22 2.53 2.86
N LYS A 23 15.52 2.53 2.52
CA LYS A 23 16.04 3.36 1.42
C LYS A 23 15.79 2.67 0.08
N LEU A 24 15.63 3.47 -0.98
CA LEU A 24 15.33 2.94 -2.32
C LEU A 24 16.47 2.13 -2.94
N ASN A 25 17.68 2.28 -2.43
CA ASN A 25 18.86 1.52 -2.83
C ASN A 25 19.27 0.44 -1.80
N ASP A 26 18.42 0.18 -0.80
CA ASP A 26 18.66 -0.87 0.20
C ASP A 26 18.22 -2.24 -0.32
N ALA A 27 18.97 -3.30 0.00
CA ALA A 27 18.61 -4.67 -0.34
C ALA A 27 17.34 -5.14 0.38
N ASN A 28 17.02 -4.59 1.55
CA ASN A 28 15.80 -4.89 2.29
C ASN A 28 14.54 -4.44 1.54
N LEU A 29 14.64 -3.48 0.61
CA LEU A 29 13.51 -3.10 -0.25
C LEU A 29 12.98 -4.32 -1.02
N PHE A 30 13.85 -5.24 -1.42
CA PHE A 30 13.46 -6.45 -2.17
C PHE A 30 12.78 -7.51 -1.31
N LYS A 31 12.71 -7.30 0.01
CA LYS A 31 11.97 -8.13 0.97
C LYS A 31 10.66 -7.47 1.40
N THR A 32 10.31 -6.33 0.81
CA THR A 32 9.16 -5.52 1.20
C THR A 32 8.03 -5.64 0.16
N PRO A 33 6.98 -6.47 0.38
CA PRO A 33 5.91 -6.62 -0.60
C PRO A 33 5.20 -5.31 -0.95
N LEU A 34 5.10 -4.41 0.02
CA LEU A 34 4.43 -3.11 -0.09
C LEU A 34 5.28 -1.99 0.51
N ALA A 35 5.60 -0.99 -0.28
CA ALA A 35 6.25 0.23 0.16
C ALA A 35 5.28 1.42 0.07
N PHE A 36 5.33 2.30 1.07
CA PHE A 36 4.67 3.60 1.05
C PHE A 36 5.70 4.71 0.85
N MET A 37 5.43 5.60 -0.08
CA MET A 37 6.24 6.80 -0.32
C MET A 37 5.34 8.02 -0.23
N THR A 38 5.72 8.98 0.58
CA THR A 38 4.99 10.25 0.74
C THR A 38 5.95 11.41 0.61
N GLY A 39 5.43 12.57 0.20
CA GLY A 39 6.19 13.81 0.18
C GLY A 39 5.27 15.03 0.20
N HIS A 40 5.88 16.18 0.46
CA HIS A 40 5.18 17.46 0.54
C HIS A 40 5.61 18.38 -0.59
N ASP A 41 4.69 19.24 -1.04
CA ASP A 41 4.97 20.28 -2.04
C ASP A 41 6.23 21.09 -1.66
N PRO A 42 7.21 21.26 -2.56
CA PRO A 42 8.45 21.97 -2.26
C PRO A 42 8.22 23.42 -1.78
N GLY A 43 7.18 24.09 -2.27
CA GLY A 43 6.81 25.43 -1.81
C GLY A 43 6.27 25.42 -0.39
N LEU A 44 5.49 24.39 -0.02
CA LEU A 44 4.99 24.21 1.35
C LEU A 44 6.13 23.87 2.30
N VAL A 45 7.05 22.98 1.91
CA VAL A 45 8.24 22.62 2.69
C VAL A 45 9.10 23.86 2.96
N ARG A 46 9.32 24.69 1.93
CA ARG A 46 10.11 25.93 2.04
C ARG A 46 9.44 26.96 2.95
N SER A 47 8.16 27.25 2.72
CA SER A 47 7.42 28.28 3.46
C SER A 47 7.26 27.94 4.95
N ARG A 48 7.06 26.66 5.28
CA ARG A 48 6.89 26.20 6.66
C ARG A 48 8.19 25.77 7.34
N LYS A 49 9.35 25.99 6.71
CA LYS A 49 10.68 25.61 7.22
C LYS A 49 10.74 24.12 7.65
N MET A 50 10.13 23.25 6.86
CA MET A 50 10.04 21.80 7.13
C MET A 50 11.29 21.01 6.70
N TYR A 51 12.36 21.70 6.28
CA TYR A 51 13.66 21.10 5.99
C TYR A 51 14.47 20.94 7.29
N GLY A 52 14.34 19.79 7.94
CA GLY A 52 15.05 19.49 9.19
C GLY A 52 15.75 18.13 9.15
N TRP A 53 16.88 18.01 9.88
CA TRP A 53 17.68 16.79 10.00
C TRP A 53 16.90 15.56 10.52
N LYS A 54 15.76 15.80 11.19
CA LYS A 54 14.89 14.74 11.72
C LYS A 54 14.31 13.80 10.64
N TYR A 55 14.24 14.23 9.37
CA TYR A 55 13.63 13.46 8.29
C TYR A 55 14.49 13.37 7.02
N GLY A 56 15.79 13.72 7.09
CA GLY A 56 16.69 13.66 5.94
C GLY A 56 17.98 14.48 6.08
N THR A 57 18.63 14.76 4.95
CA THR A 57 19.94 15.43 4.85
C THR A 57 19.89 16.95 5.08
N GLY A 58 18.72 17.50 5.42
CA GLY A 58 18.48 18.95 5.44
C GLY A 58 18.33 19.59 4.05
N ARG A 59 18.23 18.78 2.99
CA ARG A 59 18.02 19.23 1.60
C ARG A 59 16.69 18.70 1.06
N ILE A 60 16.11 19.47 0.15
CA ILE A 60 14.96 19.04 -0.65
C ILE A 60 15.51 18.42 -1.92
N ASP A 61 15.40 17.10 -2.04
CA ASP A 61 15.77 16.38 -3.25
C ASP A 61 14.63 16.46 -4.28
N GLY A 62 14.97 16.76 -5.53
CA GLY A 62 14.01 16.87 -6.64
C GLY A 62 14.06 15.71 -7.62
N ARG A 63 14.96 14.74 -7.40
CA ARG A 63 15.18 13.58 -8.25
C ARG A 63 15.86 12.46 -7.48
N LEU A 64 15.68 11.24 -7.95
CA LEU A 64 16.39 10.07 -7.46
C LEU A 64 17.84 10.10 -7.96
N SER A 65 18.76 9.60 -7.14
CA SER A 65 20.08 9.20 -7.62
C SER A 65 19.96 8.01 -8.59
N GLU A 66 20.99 7.78 -9.39
CA GLU A 66 21.04 6.61 -10.28
C GLU A 66 20.88 5.30 -9.49
N SER A 67 21.47 5.22 -8.29
CA SER A 67 21.37 4.04 -7.42
C SER A 67 19.94 3.80 -6.92
N GLU A 68 19.21 4.86 -6.57
CA GLU A 68 17.83 4.78 -6.10
C GLU A 68 16.87 4.50 -7.27
N ALA A 69 17.10 5.09 -8.44
CA ALA A 69 16.31 4.81 -9.63
C ALA A 69 16.48 3.35 -10.07
N ALA A 70 17.71 2.83 -10.07
CA ALA A 70 17.99 1.42 -10.36
C ALA A 70 17.39 0.49 -9.28
N GLY A 71 17.47 0.87 -8.01
CA GLY A 71 16.83 0.13 -6.92
C GLY A 71 15.31 0.07 -7.07
N MET A 72 14.67 1.21 -7.37
CA MET A 72 13.23 1.29 -7.58
C MET A 72 12.77 0.52 -8.82
N ARG A 73 13.54 0.54 -9.92
CA ARG A 73 13.27 -0.28 -11.10
C ARG A 73 13.30 -1.77 -10.76
N ARG A 74 14.38 -2.23 -10.12
CA ARG A 74 14.51 -3.63 -9.68
C ARG A 74 13.37 -4.04 -8.77
N TYR A 75 13.00 -3.17 -7.83
CA TYR A 75 11.89 -3.41 -6.92
C TYR A 75 10.56 -3.59 -7.66
N LEU A 76 10.18 -2.64 -8.51
CA LEU A 76 8.87 -2.63 -9.16
C LEU A 76 8.76 -3.63 -10.32
N VAL A 77 9.80 -3.73 -11.14
CA VAL A 77 9.76 -4.47 -12.42
C VAL A 77 10.29 -5.89 -12.25
N GLU A 78 11.40 -6.09 -11.54
CA GLU A 78 12.07 -7.40 -11.48
C GLU A 78 11.65 -8.24 -10.28
N ARG A 79 11.39 -7.60 -9.13
CA ARG A 79 11.03 -8.27 -7.88
C ARG A 79 9.52 -8.35 -7.66
N GLY A 80 8.72 -7.66 -8.48
CA GLY A 80 7.27 -7.63 -8.31
C GLY A 80 6.86 -6.97 -6.99
N GLY A 81 7.56 -5.92 -6.57
CA GLY A 81 7.16 -5.05 -5.47
C GLY A 81 5.92 -4.23 -5.78
N PHE A 82 5.35 -3.58 -4.76
CA PHE A 82 4.18 -2.72 -4.91
C PHE A 82 4.37 -1.40 -4.17
N LEU A 83 4.21 -0.28 -4.87
CA LEU A 83 4.44 1.05 -4.32
C LEU A 83 3.16 1.87 -4.28
N VAL A 84 2.85 2.42 -3.11
CA VAL A 84 1.84 3.47 -2.98
C VAL A 84 2.55 4.80 -2.79
N PHE A 85 2.39 5.69 -3.76
CA PHE A 85 2.81 7.08 -3.64
C PHE A 85 1.63 7.94 -3.18
N ASP A 86 1.82 8.72 -2.12
CA ASP A 86 0.81 9.62 -1.55
C ASP A 86 1.32 11.06 -1.44
N ASP A 87 0.62 11.99 -2.09
CA ASP A 87 0.93 13.42 -2.00
C ASP A 87 0.23 14.03 -0.77
N CYS A 88 0.97 14.28 0.34
CA CYS A 88 0.46 14.99 1.53
C CYS A 88 0.44 16.52 1.33
N GLY A 89 0.03 16.94 0.13
CA GLY A 89 0.03 18.33 -0.36
C GLY A 89 -1.36 18.79 -0.81
N VAL A 90 -2.43 18.41 -0.09
CA VAL A 90 -3.80 18.80 -0.46
C VAL A 90 -3.90 20.32 -0.59
N ASN A 91 -4.38 20.76 -1.77
CA ASN A 91 -4.56 22.15 -2.16
C ASN A 91 -3.29 22.94 -2.53
N ALA A 92 -2.14 22.27 -2.75
CA ALA A 92 -1.02 22.88 -3.45
C ALA A 92 -1.42 23.16 -4.92
N PRO A 93 -1.35 24.41 -5.42
CA PRO A 93 -1.88 24.81 -6.73
C PRO A 93 -1.40 23.96 -7.92
N MET A 94 -0.26 23.28 -7.78
CA MET A 94 0.41 22.59 -8.86
C MET A 94 0.49 21.06 -8.69
N GLN A 95 0.15 20.52 -7.50
CA GLN A 95 0.47 19.13 -7.09
C GLN A 95 1.87 18.73 -7.54
N ALA A 96 2.86 19.58 -7.18
CA ALA A 96 4.20 19.49 -7.73
C ALA A 96 4.85 18.15 -7.40
N MET A 97 4.55 17.59 -6.22
CA MET A 97 5.08 16.28 -5.82
C MET A 97 4.61 15.14 -6.73
N VAL A 98 3.34 15.11 -7.12
CA VAL A 98 2.87 14.08 -8.05
C VAL A 98 3.56 14.24 -9.41
N ARG A 99 3.72 15.47 -9.90
CA ARG A 99 4.43 15.71 -11.17
C ARG A 99 5.89 15.27 -11.10
N LEU A 100 6.57 15.58 -9.99
CA LEU A 100 7.95 15.15 -9.74
C LEU A 100 8.04 13.63 -9.70
N PHE A 101 7.18 12.98 -8.93
CA PHE A 101 7.13 11.52 -8.82
C PHE A 101 6.90 10.87 -10.18
N LEU A 102 5.89 11.31 -10.94
CA LEU A 102 5.61 10.77 -12.27
C LEU A 102 6.78 11.00 -13.26
N SER A 103 7.50 12.12 -13.14
CA SER A 103 8.73 12.36 -13.91
C SER A 103 9.82 11.36 -13.55
N GLN A 104 10.01 11.06 -12.26
CA GLN A 104 10.94 10.02 -11.82
C GLN A 104 10.50 8.63 -12.32
N MET A 105 9.20 8.33 -12.31
CA MET A 105 8.71 7.05 -12.81
C MET A 105 8.96 6.87 -14.31
N ARG A 106 8.84 7.93 -15.11
CA ARG A 106 9.22 7.90 -16.54
C ARG A 106 10.70 7.63 -16.76
N TYR A 107 11.56 8.03 -15.83
CA TYR A 107 12.99 7.72 -15.88
C TYR A 107 13.28 6.28 -15.45
N VAL A 108 12.60 5.81 -14.40
CA VAL A 108 12.81 4.48 -13.78
C VAL A 108 12.27 3.36 -14.65
N MET A 109 11.12 3.57 -15.28
CA MET A 109 10.42 2.54 -16.04
C MET A 109 9.70 3.14 -17.26
N PRO A 110 10.47 3.68 -18.23
CA PRO A 110 9.93 4.43 -19.38
C PRO A 110 8.96 3.63 -20.26
N GLU A 111 9.03 2.30 -20.21
CA GLU A 111 8.20 1.40 -21.00
C GLU A 111 6.77 1.21 -20.43
N TYR A 112 6.49 1.67 -19.21
CA TYR A 112 5.15 1.57 -18.60
C TYR A 112 4.50 2.94 -18.47
N HIS A 113 3.20 3.00 -18.77
CA HIS A 113 2.45 4.24 -18.81
C HIS A 113 1.57 4.43 -17.58
N VAL A 114 1.40 5.70 -17.19
CA VAL A 114 0.46 6.07 -16.13
C VAL A 114 -0.95 6.02 -16.70
N GLU A 115 -1.82 5.27 -16.04
CA GLU A 115 -3.21 5.10 -16.44
C GLU A 115 -4.15 5.32 -15.25
N ARG A 116 -5.44 5.48 -15.53
CA ARG A 116 -6.46 5.53 -14.48
C ARG A 116 -6.77 4.12 -14.03
N ILE A 117 -6.77 3.90 -12.72
CA ILE A 117 -7.23 2.64 -12.15
C ILE A 117 -8.75 2.58 -12.29
N SER A 118 -9.25 1.60 -13.06
CA SER A 118 -10.68 1.36 -13.22
C SER A 118 -11.35 1.12 -11.87
N ASN A 119 -12.57 1.63 -11.66
CA ASN A 119 -13.33 1.36 -10.42
C ASN A 119 -13.71 -0.12 -10.26
N ASN A 120 -13.61 -0.92 -11.34
CA ASN A 120 -13.81 -2.36 -11.30
C ASN A 120 -12.50 -3.14 -11.07
N HIS A 121 -11.36 -2.45 -10.92
CA HIS A 121 -10.08 -3.10 -10.65
C HIS A 121 -10.11 -3.80 -9.28
N GLU A 122 -9.49 -4.97 -9.18
CA GLU A 122 -9.61 -5.86 -8.01
C GLU A 122 -9.07 -5.25 -6.70
N VAL A 123 -8.15 -4.29 -6.82
CA VAL A 123 -7.64 -3.49 -5.69
C VAL A 123 -8.76 -2.76 -4.91
N TYR A 124 -9.95 -2.59 -5.50
CA TYR A 124 -11.11 -2.02 -4.83
C TYR A 124 -12.07 -3.07 -4.24
N ASN A 125 -11.87 -4.37 -4.45
CA ASN A 125 -12.83 -5.39 -4.01
C ASN A 125 -12.23 -6.73 -3.53
N ASN A 126 -10.90 -6.85 -3.36
CA ASN A 126 -10.25 -8.10 -2.94
C ASN A 126 -10.38 -8.46 -1.44
N PHE A 127 -10.79 -7.52 -0.58
CA PHE A 127 -11.06 -7.77 0.85
C PHE A 127 -12.31 -7.03 1.33
N TYR A 128 -12.33 -5.70 1.20
CA TYR A 128 -13.53 -4.89 1.32
C TYR A 128 -14.08 -4.55 -0.05
N ALA A 129 -15.40 -4.72 -0.25
CA ALA A 129 -16.08 -4.23 -1.45
C ALA A 129 -16.18 -2.70 -1.44
N MET A 130 -15.57 -2.06 -2.44
CA MET A 130 -15.62 -0.60 -2.65
C MET A 130 -16.04 -0.29 -4.09
N ALA A 131 -16.77 0.81 -4.28
CA ALA A 131 -17.21 1.28 -5.60
C ALA A 131 -16.15 2.16 -6.32
N GLY A 132 -14.91 2.09 -5.87
CA GLY A 132 -13.82 2.96 -6.28
C GLY A 132 -13.13 3.65 -5.09
N PRO A 133 -12.30 4.67 -5.36
CA PRO A 133 -11.39 5.17 -4.35
C PRO A 133 -12.08 6.10 -3.33
N PRO A 134 -11.67 6.02 -2.04
CA PRO A 134 -12.32 6.76 -0.96
C PRO A 134 -12.00 8.26 -0.98
N VAL A 135 -12.80 9.03 -0.25
CA VAL A 135 -12.45 10.43 0.10
C VAL A 135 -11.27 10.39 1.06
N GLY A 136 -10.25 11.20 0.79
CA GLY A 136 -9.03 11.32 1.59
C GLY A 136 -9.07 12.50 2.55
N PHE A 137 -7.94 13.18 2.74
CA PHE A 137 -7.85 14.36 3.61
C PHE A 137 -8.59 15.57 3.03
N ASP A 138 -9.00 15.47 1.76
CA ASP A 138 -9.85 16.44 1.09
C ASP A 138 -11.22 16.65 1.77
N ILE A 139 -11.65 15.71 2.62
CA ILE A 139 -12.86 15.83 3.45
C ILE A 139 -12.91 17.12 4.30
N PHE A 140 -11.77 17.60 4.78
CA PHE A 140 -11.68 18.80 5.61
C PHE A 140 -11.98 20.09 4.84
N TRP A 141 -11.90 20.05 3.50
CA TRP A 141 -12.06 21.21 2.64
C TRP A 141 -13.35 21.16 1.81
N TRP A 142 -13.72 19.96 1.35
CA TRP A 142 -14.82 19.78 0.38
C TRP A 142 -15.94 18.85 0.89
N GLY A 143 -15.85 18.39 2.15
CA GLY A 143 -16.86 17.55 2.78
C GLY A 143 -16.79 16.08 2.33
N THR A 144 -17.81 15.30 2.69
CA THR A 144 -17.81 13.83 2.53
C THR A 144 -18.17 13.33 1.13
N ARG A 145 -18.51 14.23 0.19
CA ARG A 145 -18.90 13.84 -1.17
C ARG A 145 -17.66 13.67 -2.03
N PRO A 146 -17.51 12.53 -2.73
CA PRO A 146 -16.42 12.35 -3.68
C PRO A 146 -16.43 13.46 -4.75
N PRO A 147 -15.26 13.99 -5.15
CA PRO A 147 -15.19 14.98 -6.22
C PRO A 147 -15.66 14.39 -7.56
N LYS A 148 -16.11 15.25 -8.49
CA LYS A 148 -16.55 14.82 -9.84
C LYS A 148 -15.49 13.99 -10.60
N ARG A 149 -14.21 14.17 -10.28
CA ARG A 149 -13.08 13.37 -10.79
C ARG A 149 -12.53 12.49 -9.67
N ASN A 150 -13.28 11.45 -9.31
CA ASN A 150 -12.89 10.49 -8.28
C ASN A 150 -12.22 9.25 -8.91
N PHE A 151 -10.92 9.36 -9.21
CA PHE A 151 -10.11 8.23 -9.68
C PHE A 151 -8.72 8.29 -9.04
N LEU A 152 -8.05 7.14 -9.01
CA LEU A 152 -6.62 7.05 -8.75
C LEU A 152 -5.89 6.75 -10.06
N GLU A 153 -4.63 7.16 -10.11
CA GLU A 153 -3.74 6.78 -11.19
C GLU A 153 -2.86 5.63 -10.72
N GLY A 154 -2.38 4.84 -11.67
CA GLY A 154 -1.48 3.75 -11.39
C GLY A 154 -0.57 3.46 -12.57
N ILE A 155 0.39 2.55 -12.33
CA ILE A 155 1.25 2.03 -13.37
C ILE A 155 1.28 0.51 -13.23
N SER A 156 0.96 -0.18 -14.32
CA SER A 156 0.89 -1.65 -14.39
C SER A 156 2.14 -2.21 -15.05
N VAL A 157 2.69 -3.29 -14.49
CA VAL A 157 3.79 -4.08 -15.05
C VAL A 157 3.20 -5.42 -15.49
N GLY A 158 2.99 -5.58 -16.80
CA GLY A 158 2.16 -6.67 -17.32
C GLY A 158 0.71 -6.51 -16.87
N GLU A 159 0.13 -7.57 -16.32
CA GLU A 159 -1.25 -7.57 -15.79
C GLU A 159 -1.33 -7.07 -14.34
N LYS A 160 -0.19 -6.88 -13.68
CA LYS A 160 -0.12 -6.50 -12.26
C LYS A 160 -0.04 -4.99 -12.10
N LEU A 161 -0.89 -4.43 -11.26
CA LEU A 161 -0.73 -3.05 -10.77
C LEU A 161 0.53 -2.97 -9.89
N ALA A 162 1.51 -2.15 -10.28
CA ALA A 162 2.80 -2.03 -9.58
C ALA A 162 2.93 -0.74 -8.77
N VAL A 163 2.25 0.33 -9.20
CA VAL A 163 2.27 1.63 -8.52
C VAL A 163 0.86 2.18 -8.41
N ILE A 164 0.49 2.71 -7.23
CA ILE A 164 -0.69 3.56 -7.03
C ILE A 164 -0.22 4.98 -6.77
N VAL A 165 -0.83 5.95 -7.44
CA VAL A 165 -0.58 7.38 -7.27
C VAL A 165 -1.81 8.02 -6.63
N VAL A 166 -1.64 8.44 -5.38
CA VAL A 166 -2.67 9.09 -4.57
C VAL A 166 -2.41 10.58 -4.51
N ARG A 167 -3.40 11.37 -4.91
CA ARG A 167 -3.38 12.86 -4.93
C ARG A 167 -4.15 13.50 -3.78
N ARG A 168 -4.62 12.68 -2.84
CA ARG A 168 -5.65 13.03 -1.84
C ARG A 168 -5.23 12.78 -0.41
N ASP A 169 -3.93 12.57 -0.22
CA ASP A 169 -3.33 12.54 1.10
C ASP A 169 -4.00 11.52 2.02
N TYR A 170 -3.98 10.26 1.58
CA TYR A 170 -4.57 9.17 2.32
C TYR A 170 -3.80 8.87 3.61
N MET A 171 -2.49 9.11 3.64
CA MET A 171 -1.68 8.91 4.84
C MET A 171 -2.04 9.93 5.92
N CYS A 172 -2.11 11.23 5.61
CA CYS A 172 -2.47 12.22 6.62
C CYS A 172 -3.96 12.05 7.01
N ALA A 173 -4.84 11.53 6.13
CA ALA A 173 -6.22 11.14 6.48
C ALA A 173 -6.31 9.97 7.47
N MET A 174 -5.39 9.01 7.41
CA MET A 174 -5.30 7.94 8.41
C MET A 174 -4.72 8.46 9.73
N GLU A 175 -3.80 9.42 9.67
CA GLU A 175 -3.17 10.03 10.86
C GLU A 175 -4.17 10.84 11.71
N THR A 176 -5.13 11.54 11.08
CA THR A 176 -6.10 12.38 11.82
C THR A 176 -7.02 11.62 12.76
N VAL A 177 -7.26 10.33 12.51
CA VAL A 177 -8.06 9.48 13.40
C VAL A 177 -7.39 9.35 14.77
N SER A 178 -6.07 9.53 14.84
CA SER A 178 -5.27 9.37 16.07
C SER A 178 -5.09 10.66 16.89
N TYR A 179 -5.51 11.83 16.40
CA TYR A 179 -5.29 13.10 17.12
C TYR A 179 -6.57 13.65 17.78
N PRO A 180 -6.61 13.79 19.13
CA PRO A 180 -7.77 14.31 19.87
C PRO A 180 -8.16 15.75 19.49
N THR A 181 -7.25 16.52 18.89
CA THR A 181 -7.41 17.95 18.58
C THR A 181 -8.17 18.21 17.29
N ARG A 182 -8.59 17.16 16.55
CA ARG A 182 -9.30 17.28 15.28
C ARG A 182 -10.78 16.97 15.46
N SER A 183 -11.65 17.83 14.95
CA SER A 183 -13.11 17.72 15.10
C SER A 183 -13.76 16.67 14.18
N VAL A 184 -13.02 16.11 13.21
CA VAL A 184 -13.52 15.09 12.28
C VAL A 184 -12.53 13.92 12.25
N HIS A 185 -12.93 12.80 12.87
CA HIS A 185 -12.20 11.53 12.85
C HIS A 185 -12.78 10.62 11.75
N TYR A 186 -12.58 11.01 10.49
CA TYR A 186 -13.15 10.27 9.37
C TYR A 186 -12.06 9.82 8.39
N SER A 187 -11.70 8.55 8.46
CA SER A 187 -11.12 7.83 7.33
C SER A 187 -11.36 6.30 7.29
N PRO A 188 -12.50 5.74 7.79
CA PRO A 188 -12.76 4.29 7.61
C PRO A 188 -12.65 3.83 6.15
N GLY A 189 -13.06 4.67 5.19
CA GLY A 189 -12.93 4.38 3.76
C GLY A 189 -11.48 4.23 3.30
N VAL A 190 -10.57 5.09 3.79
CA VAL A 190 -9.13 5.02 3.47
C VAL A 190 -8.52 3.80 4.13
N TYR A 191 -8.85 3.51 5.39
CA TYR A 191 -8.38 2.30 6.08
C TYR A 191 -8.83 1.01 5.38
N ARG A 192 -10.09 0.95 4.94
CA ARG A 192 -10.60 -0.17 4.13
C ARG A 192 -9.85 -0.31 2.81
N PHE A 193 -9.66 0.80 2.08
CA PHE A 193 -8.90 0.79 0.85
C PHE A 193 -7.45 0.32 1.06
N MET A 194 -6.77 0.83 2.09
CA MET A 194 -5.40 0.42 2.41
C MET A 194 -5.32 -1.05 2.84
N THR A 195 -6.39 -1.60 3.43
CA THR A 195 -6.48 -3.06 3.67
C THR A 195 -6.51 -3.82 2.35
N ASN A 196 -7.30 -3.38 1.37
CA ASN A 196 -7.31 -4.00 0.04
C ASN A 196 -5.95 -3.88 -0.67
N VAL A 197 -5.27 -2.74 -0.54
CA VAL A 197 -3.92 -2.52 -1.07
C VAL A 197 -2.93 -3.50 -0.45
N VAL A 198 -2.97 -3.71 0.87
CA VAL A 198 -2.13 -4.73 1.54
C VAL A 198 -2.44 -6.11 0.99
N MET A 199 -3.71 -6.49 0.92
CA MET A 199 -4.11 -7.79 0.39
C MET A 199 -3.67 -7.98 -1.07
N TYR A 200 -3.79 -6.94 -1.89
CA TYR A 200 -3.32 -6.93 -3.27
C TYR A 200 -1.81 -7.16 -3.34
N ALA A 201 -1.05 -6.38 -2.56
CA ALA A 201 0.41 -6.45 -2.52
C ALA A 201 0.90 -7.84 -2.15
N LEU A 202 0.25 -8.44 -1.15
CA LEU A 202 0.58 -9.77 -0.70
C LEU A 202 0.31 -10.74 -1.85
N THR A 203 -0.93 -10.83 -2.33
CA THR A 203 -1.42 -11.86 -3.26
C THR A 203 -0.93 -11.78 -4.70
N HIS A 204 -0.52 -10.59 -5.17
CA HIS A 204 -0.14 -10.36 -6.58
C HIS A 204 1.35 -10.03 -6.75
N GLY A 205 2.12 -9.94 -5.66
CA GLY A 205 3.55 -9.72 -5.68
C GLY A 205 4.37 -11.01 -5.67
N SER A 206 5.65 -10.92 -6.01
CA SER A 206 6.59 -12.06 -5.99
C SER A 206 7.50 -12.07 -4.76
N ILE A 207 7.23 -11.18 -3.78
CA ILE A 207 8.06 -11.00 -2.57
C ILE A 207 7.48 -11.75 -1.37
N SER A 208 6.17 -11.90 -1.31
CA SER A 208 5.47 -12.53 -0.18
C SER A 208 5.82 -14.00 -0.06
N ASP A 209 6.15 -14.45 1.16
CA ASP A 209 6.40 -15.86 1.46
C ASP A 209 5.13 -16.51 2.01
N TYR A 210 4.69 -17.57 1.33
CA TYR A 210 3.49 -18.35 1.65
C TYR A 210 3.80 -19.74 2.19
N SER A 211 5.06 -20.08 2.40
CA SER A 211 5.46 -21.44 2.80
C SER A 211 4.80 -21.92 4.10
N GLY A 212 4.44 -21.01 5.00
CA GLY A 212 3.69 -21.30 6.23
C GLY A 212 2.18 -21.04 6.17
N TYR A 213 1.63 -20.60 5.03
CA TYR A 213 0.20 -20.30 4.90
C TYR A 213 -0.59 -21.59 4.65
N VAL A 214 -1.55 -21.88 5.54
CA VAL A 214 -2.50 -22.99 5.39
C VAL A 214 -3.87 -22.42 5.09
N PRO A 215 -4.43 -22.60 3.88
CA PRO A 215 -5.76 -22.11 3.57
C PRO A 215 -6.82 -22.91 4.33
N GLU A 216 -7.92 -22.26 4.69
CA GLU A 216 -9.04 -22.89 5.40
C GLU A 216 -9.59 -24.11 4.65
N SER A 217 -9.57 -24.08 3.31
CA SER A 217 -9.96 -25.23 2.47
C SER A 217 -9.08 -26.47 2.67
N ALA A 218 -7.79 -26.29 2.99
CA ALA A 218 -6.90 -27.41 3.34
C ALA A 218 -7.22 -27.98 4.73
N LEU A 219 -7.69 -27.14 5.66
CA LEU A 219 -8.14 -27.60 6.98
C LEU A 219 -9.45 -28.38 6.89
N ILE A 220 -10.38 -27.98 6.03
CA ILE A 220 -11.65 -28.68 5.77
C ILE A 220 -11.41 -30.09 5.21
N GLN A 221 -10.41 -30.29 4.36
CA GLN A 221 -10.02 -31.63 3.89
C GLN A 221 -9.44 -32.53 4.99
N THR A 222 -9.06 -31.95 6.13
CA THR A 222 -8.47 -32.65 7.27
C THR A 222 -9.51 -32.97 8.35
N GLU A 223 -10.82 -32.80 8.09
CA GLU A 223 -11.84 -33.29 9.01
C GLU A 223 -11.67 -34.80 9.23
N LEU A 224 -11.28 -35.16 10.45
CA LEU A 224 -11.09 -36.53 10.87
C LEU A 224 -12.42 -37.30 10.70
N PRO A 225 -12.39 -38.56 10.25
CA PRO A 225 -13.61 -39.35 10.11
C PRO A 225 -14.39 -39.34 11.42
N THR A 226 -15.65 -38.91 11.36
CA THR A 226 -16.55 -38.84 12.52
C THR A 226 -17.04 -40.22 12.98
N ARG A 227 -16.71 -41.27 12.21
CA ARG A 227 -16.97 -42.66 12.56
C ARG A 227 -15.71 -43.27 13.16
N PRO A 228 -15.83 -44.02 14.26
CA PRO A 228 -14.70 -44.77 14.79
C PRO A 228 -14.19 -45.74 13.71
N PRO A 229 -12.86 -45.96 13.62
CA PRO A 229 -12.31 -46.93 12.68
C PRO A 229 -12.92 -48.30 12.95
N THR A 230 -13.29 -49.02 11.88
CA THR A 230 -13.77 -50.39 11.99
C THR A 230 -12.69 -51.22 12.68
N ALA A 231 -13.08 -51.98 13.72
CA ALA A 231 -12.15 -52.89 14.38
C ALA A 231 -11.55 -53.83 13.34
N ALA A 232 -10.25 -54.08 13.43
CA ALA A 232 -9.60 -55.08 12.59
C ALA A 232 -10.35 -56.41 12.74
N GLU A 233 -10.75 -57.02 11.64
CA GLU A 233 -11.27 -58.38 11.68
C GLU A 233 -10.17 -59.26 12.26
N VAL A 234 -10.45 -59.83 13.43
CA VAL A 234 -9.62 -60.88 13.99
C VAL A 234 -9.96 -62.12 13.17
N ASP A 235 -9.19 -62.38 12.11
CA ASP A 235 -9.17 -63.70 11.52
C ASP A 235 -8.81 -64.67 12.63
N GLY A 236 -9.79 -65.46 13.04
CA GLY A 236 -9.64 -66.43 14.13
C GLY A 236 -8.47 -67.35 13.81
N PHE A 237 -7.49 -67.39 14.70
CA PHE A 237 -6.61 -68.54 14.79
C PHE A 237 -7.47 -69.77 15.13
N GLU A 238 -7.28 -70.86 14.39
CA GLU A 238 -7.96 -72.17 14.54
C GLU A 238 -8.23 -72.59 16.00
#